data_AF-A0A432QNT5-F1
#
_entry.id   AF-A0A432QNT5-F1
#
_cell.length_a   1.000
_cell.length_b   1.000
_cell.length_c   1.000
_cell.angle_alpha   90.00
_cell.angle_beta   90.00
_cell.angle_gamma   90.00
#
_symmetry.space_group_name_H-M   'P 1'
#
loop_
_entity.id
_entity.type
_entity.pdbx_description
1 polymer ?
#
loop_
_entity_poly.entity_id
_entity_poly.type
_entity_poly.pdbx_seq_one_letter_code
_entity_poly.pdbx_strand_id
1 'polypeptide(L)'
;MVKIKNLNFEELQSFVQNLGLEKYRAKQIAQWLYKKRVRSFDEMTNISKSARKLLSENAEIDVLKLVKVEESADGTRKYLFKLEDGNRIESVFIPEKDWNTLCVSTQVGCPAQCKFCLTAKDGFTRNLTAAEIVDQYIHVQRDVGEDRRISNVVFMGMGEPLLNFDNVKKAVEIMTDRNMLDLSTRKITISTVGIVPGIDRMAKEMNKVKLAVSLH
;
A
#
# COMPACT_ATOMS: atom_id res chain seq x y z
N MET A 1 15.20 5.85 10.72
CA MET A 1 13.84 6.44 10.86
C MET A 1 12.82 5.33 10.69
N VAL A 2 11.62 5.49 11.27
CA VAL A 2 10.49 4.59 11.11
C VAL A 2 9.73 4.94 9.84
N LYS A 3 9.49 3.96 8.97
CA LYS A 3 8.56 4.08 7.83
C LYS A 3 7.14 4.14 8.38
N ILE A 4 6.57 5.33 8.56
CA ILE A 4 5.33 5.50 9.34
C ILE A 4 4.14 4.77 8.71
N LYS A 5 4.14 4.62 7.37
CA LYS A 5 3.12 3.86 6.63
C LYS A 5 3.28 2.34 6.77
N ASN A 6 4.32 1.86 7.45
CA ASN A 6 4.50 0.44 7.77
C ASN A 6 3.73 0.03 9.02
N LEU A 7 3.14 0.99 9.74
CA LEU A 7 2.44 0.77 11.00
C LEU A 7 0.94 0.65 10.73
N ASN A 8 0.30 -0.40 11.24
CA ASN A 8 -1.16 -0.39 11.36
C ASN A 8 -1.61 0.58 12.47
N PHE A 9 -2.92 0.74 12.69
CA PHE A 9 -3.40 1.81 13.58
C PHE A 9 -2.98 1.61 15.05
N GLU A 10 -2.94 0.37 15.53
CA GLU A 10 -2.48 0.05 16.89
C GLU A 10 -0.98 0.27 17.05
N GLU A 11 -0.19 -0.07 16.02
CA GLU A 11 1.24 0.20 15.98
C GLU A 11 1.54 1.70 15.90
N LEU A 12 0.74 2.47 15.16
CA LEU A 12 0.84 3.93 15.11
C LEU A 12 0.52 4.56 16.46
N GLN A 13 -0.49 4.04 17.19
CA GLN A 13 -0.77 4.45 18.56
C GLN A 13 0.41 4.19 19.49
N SER A 14 1.01 3.00 19.40
CA SER A 14 2.17 2.64 20.21
C SER A 14 3.38 3.53 19.88
N PHE A 15 3.62 3.79 18.59
CA PHE A 15 4.69 4.65 18.12
C PHE A 15 4.56 6.08 18.68
N VAL A 16 3.37 6.70 18.60
CA VAL A 16 3.20 8.08 19.10
C VAL A 16 3.34 8.14 20.62
N GLN A 17 2.90 7.11 21.35
CA GLN A 17 3.07 7.05 22.81
C GLN A 17 4.54 6.90 23.20
N ASN A 18 5.32 6.10 22.45
CA ASN A 18 6.76 5.96 22.67
C ASN A 18 7.54 7.25 22.39
N LEU A 19 7.01 8.17 21.58
CA LEU A 19 7.54 9.51 21.39
C LEU A 19 7.11 10.50 22.50
N GLY A 20 6.37 10.05 23.51
CA GLY A 20 5.84 10.90 24.58
C GLY A 20 4.63 11.74 24.19
N LEU A 21 3.97 11.41 23.07
CA LEU A 21 2.76 12.08 22.61
C LEU A 21 1.50 11.35 23.11
N GLU A 22 0.38 12.07 23.19
CA GLU A 22 -0.88 11.47 23.64
C GLU A 22 -1.44 10.49 22.60
N LYS A 23 -1.99 9.36 23.06
CA LYS A 23 -2.49 8.28 22.17
C LYS A 23 -3.48 8.76 21.09
N TYR A 24 -4.31 9.76 21.39
CA TYR A 24 -5.29 10.29 20.43
C TYR A 24 -4.64 10.99 19.22
N ARG A 25 -3.37 11.42 19.32
CA ARG A 25 -2.60 12.02 18.22
C ARG A 25 -2.45 11.06 17.05
N ALA A 26 -2.42 9.76 17.29
CA ALA A 26 -2.36 8.74 16.22
C ALA A 26 -3.51 8.90 15.22
N LYS A 27 -4.72 9.20 15.69
CA LYS A 27 -5.87 9.44 14.81
C LYS A 27 -5.69 10.68 13.95
N GLN A 28 -5.17 11.77 14.52
CA GLN A 28 -4.90 13.00 13.77
C GLN A 28 -3.83 12.75 12.70
N ILE A 29 -2.75 12.08 13.07
CA ILE A 29 -1.66 11.72 12.16
C ILE A 29 -2.17 10.81 11.04
N ALA A 30 -2.94 9.77 11.37
CA ALA A 30 -3.55 8.88 10.37
C ALA A 30 -4.45 9.65 9.38
N GLN A 31 -5.27 10.60 9.85
CA GLN A 31 -6.07 11.45 8.97
C GLN A 31 -5.19 12.26 8.00
N TRP A 32 -4.08 12.83 8.48
CA TRP A 32 -3.16 13.56 7.61
C TRP A 32 -2.46 12.66 6.60
N LEU A 33 -2.02 11.47 7.01
CA LEU A 33 -1.30 10.53 6.15
C LEU A 33 -2.21 9.89 5.10
N TYR A 34 -3.42 9.47 5.47
CA TYR A 34 -4.25 8.59 4.64
C TYR A 34 -5.44 9.31 4.00
N LYS A 35 -6.03 10.30 4.68
CA LYS A 35 -7.15 11.09 4.12
C LYS A 35 -6.68 12.32 3.38
N LYS A 36 -5.73 13.07 3.96
CA LYS A 36 -5.18 14.29 3.34
C LYS A 36 -3.92 14.03 2.51
N ARG A 37 -3.28 12.88 2.74
CA ARG A 37 -2.11 12.41 1.98
C ARG A 37 -0.98 13.45 1.92
N VAL A 38 -0.64 14.06 3.06
CA VAL A 38 0.48 15.02 3.14
C VAL A 38 1.81 14.37 2.81
N ARG A 39 2.76 15.17 2.33
CA ARG A 39 4.14 14.76 2.00
C ARG A 39 5.14 15.12 3.11
N SER A 40 4.80 16.09 3.96
CA SER A 40 5.61 16.50 5.11
C SER A 40 4.79 16.54 6.40
N PHE A 41 5.44 16.24 7.53
CA PHE A 41 4.86 16.46 8.85
C PHE A 41 4.53 17.94 9.09
N ASP A 42 5.22 18.87 8.42
CA ASP A 42 4.96 20.31 8.52
C ASP A 42 3.57 20.71 8.04
N GLU A 43 2.95 19.93 7.16
CA GLU A 43 1.60 20.20 6.66
C GLU A 43 0.51 19.91 7.72
N MET A 44 0.85 19.20 8.81
CA MET A 44 -0.09 18.80 9.85
C MET A 44 -0.43 19.97 10.81
N THR A 45 -1.17 20.97 10.32
CA THR A 45 -1.37 22.27 11.00
C THR A 45 -2.06 22.21 12.36
N ASN A 46 -2.84 21.17 12.64
CA ASN A 46 -3.48 20.96 13.94
C ASN A 46 -2.63 20.12 14.93
N ILE A 47 -1.37 19.84 14.58
CA ILE A 47 -0.37 19.19 15.42
C ILE A 47 0.69 20.23 15.81
N SER A 48 1.08 20.25 17.09
CA SER A 48 2.04 21.22 17.60
C SER A 48 3.37 21.15 16.86
N LYS A 49 4.08 22.29 16.78
CA LYS A 49 5.42 22.34 16.15
C LYS A 49 6.40 21.35 16.79
N SER A 50 6.35 21.20 18.12
CA SER A 50 7.19 20.24 18.85
C SER A 50 6.89 18.79 18.47
N ALA A 51 5.62 18.42 18.36
CA ALA A 51 5.24 17.07 17.94
C ALA A 51 5.60 16.80 16.47
N ARG A 52 5.41 17.77 15.57
CA ARG A 52 5.84 17.65 14.16
C ARG A 52 7.35 17.43 14.05
N LYS A 53 8.15 18.15 14.85
CA LYS A 53 9.61 17.98 14.93
C LYS A 53 10.00 16.58 15.41
N LEU A 54 9.37 16.08 16.48
CA LEU A 54 9.60 14.71 16.96
C LEU A 54 9.28 13.67 15.88
N LEU A 55 8.19 13.84 15.15
CA LEU A 55 7.83 12.95 14.04
C LEU A 55 8.87 13.00 12.93
N SER A 56 9.33 14.18 12.52
CA SER A 56 10.33 14.32 11.44
C SER A 56 11.71 13.77 11.82
N GLU A 57 12.06 13.77 13.11
CA GLU A 57 13.33 13.20 13.59
C GLU A 57 13.28 11.66 13.69
N ASN A 58 12.09 11.07 13.85
CA ASN A 58 11.94 9.65 14.15
C ASN A 58 11.26 8.84 13.04
N ALA A 59 10.60 9.49 12.08
CA ALA A 59 9.83 8.82 11.04
C ALA A 59 9.94 9.48 9.67
N GLU A 60 9.60 8.71 8.64
CA GLU A 60 9.50 9.14 7.24
C GLU A 60 8.13 8.79 6.67
N ILE A 61 7.63 9.62 5.75
CA ILE A 61 6.28 9.50 5.19
C ILE A 61 6.28 8.67 3.90
N ASP A 62 7.00 9.13 2.87
CA ASP A 62 7.05 8.48 1.55
C ASP A 62 8.30 7.59 1.48
N VAL A 63 8.12 6.33 1.08
CA VAL A 63 9.20 5.33 0.91
C VAL A 63 9.42 4.97 -0.56
N LEU A 64 8.50 5.41 -1.43
CA LEU A 64 8.60 5.26 -2.88
C LEU A 64 8.99 6.57 -3.54
N LYS A 65 9.88 6.48 -4.53
CA LYS A 65 10.13 7.60 -5.46
C LYS A 65 9.43 7.34 -6.78
N LEU A 66 8.51 8.21 -7.17
CA LEU A 66 7.92 8.18 -8.50
C LEU A 66 8.98 8.49 -9.56
N VAL A 67 9.15 7.60 -10.55
CA VAL A 67 10.12 7.73 -11.64
C VAL A 67 9.44 8.17 -12.93
N LYS A 68 8.33 7.51 -13.28
CA LYS A 68 7.64 7.74 -14.55
C LYS A 68 6.14 7.43 -14.39
N VAL A 69 5.32 8.17 -15.12
CA VAL A 69 3.90 7.88 -15.34
C VAL A 69 3.67 7.78 -16.84
N GLU A 70 2.95 6.75 -17.27
CA GLU A 70 2.52 6.56 -18.65
C GLU A 70 1.00 6.48 -18.69
N GLU A 71 0.36 7.34 -19.48
CA GLU A 71 -1.10 7.42 -19.60
C GLU A 71 -1.55 6.89 -20.96
N SER A 72 -2.52 5.99 -20.93
CA SER A 72 -3.21 5.45 -22.11
C SER A 72 -4.37 6.36 -22.52
N ALA A 73 -4.85 6.20 -23.76
CA ALA A 73 -5.99 6.95 -24.30
C ALA A 73 -7.32 6.69 -23.54
N ASP A 74 -7.45 5.53 -22.90
CA ASP A 74 -8.59 5.17 -22.05
C ASP A 74 -8.49 5.74 -20.61
N GLY A 75 -7.42 6.47 -20.31
CA GLY A 75 -7.15 7.05 -19.00
C GLY A 75 -6.49 6.10 -17.99
N THR A 76 -6.16 4.87 -18.39
CA THR A 76 -5.31 3.96 -17.60
C THR A 76 -3.94 4.61 -17.42
N ARG A 77 -3.41 4.59 -16.19
CA ARG A 77 -2.09 5.13 -15.88
C ARG A 77 -1.19 4.05 -15.27
N LYS A 78 -0.02 3.86 -15.87
CA LYS A 78 1.03 2.98 -15.37
C LYS A 78 2.09 3.81 -14.67
N TYR A 79 2.42 3.43 -13.44
CA TYR A 79 3.39 4.11 -12.57
C TYR A 79 4.62 3.24 -12.38
N LEU A 80 5.80 3.84 -12.55
CA LEU A 80 7.07 3.23 -12.22
C LEU A 80 7.61 3.88 -10.94
N PHE A 81 7.80 3.08 -9.89
CA PHE A 81 8.39 3.51 -8.63
C PHE A 81 9.80 2.96 -8.46
N LYS A 82 10.68 3.76 -7.86
CA LYS A 82 12.00 3.35 -7.39
C LYS A 82 11.97 3.20 -5.87
N LEU A 83 12.48 2.07 -5.40
CA LEU A 83 12.65 1.72 -4.00
C LEU A 83 14.01 2.23 -3.48
N GLU A 84 14.17 2.28 -2.16
CA GLU A 84 15.42 2.72 -1.50
C GLU A 84 16.63 1.89 -1.92
N ASP A 85 16.45 0.58 -2.11
CA ASP A 85 17.49 -0.36 -2.54
C ASP A 85 17.76 -0.30 -4.05
N GLY A 86 17.20 0.67 -4.76
CA GLY A 86 17.44 0.91 -6.18
C GLY A 86 16.57 0.09 -7.13
N ASN A 87 15.89 -0.94 -6.61
CA ASN A 87 14.93 -1.76 -7.34
C ASN A 87 13.70 -0.94 -7.79
N ARG A 88 12.92 -1.52 -8.72
CA ARG A 88 11.74 -0.88 -9.28
C ARG A 88 10.52 -1.79 -9.21
N ILE A 89 9.37 -1.17 -9.00
CA ILE A 89 8.06 -1.83 -9.06
C ILE A 89 7.09 -0.98 -9.85
N GLU A 90 6.00 -1.61 -10.27
CA GLU A 90 4.95 -0.98 -11.04
C GLU A 90 3.61 -1.00 -10.29
N SER A 91 2.79 0.00 -10.55
CA SER A 91 1.37 0.02 -10.18
C SER A 91 0.56 0.52 -11.36
N VAL A 92 -0.69 0.09 -11.46
CA VAL A 92 -1.58 0.51 -12.56
C VAL A 92 -2.89 1.03 -12.01
N PHE A 93 -3.21 2.26 -12.32
CA PHE A 93 -4.52 2.85 -12.13
C PHE A 93 -5.39 2.56 -13.35
N ILE A 94 -6.56 1.99 -13.12
CA ILE A 94 -7.53 1.62 -14.16
C ILE A 94 -8.84 2.34 -13.84
N PRO A 95 -9.20 3.39 -14.60
CA PRO A 95 -10.49 4.03 -14.44
C PRO A 95 -11.58 3.15 -15.03
N GLU A 96 -12.69 3.04 -14.30
CA GLU A 96 -13.90 2.38 -14.77
C GLU A 96 -15.04 3.41 -14.76
N LYS A 97 -16.19 3.06 -15.34
CA LYS A 97 -17.34 3.97 -15.40
C LYS A 97 -17.82 4.43 -14.02
N ASP A 98 -17.90 3.50 -13.06
CA ASP A 98 -18.53 3.73 -11.75
C ASP A 98 -17.53 3.61 -10.58
N TRP A 99 -16.29 3.17 -10.82
CA TRP A 99 -15.25 3.05 -9.79
C TRP A 99 -13.87 3.23 -10.39
N ASN A 100 -12.84 3.26 -9.56
CA ASN A 100 -11.46 3.24 -10.03
C ASN A 100 -10.72 2.12 -9.30
N THR A 101 -9.91 1.37 -10.06
CA THR A 101 -9.15 0.23 -9.57
C THR A 101 -7.67 0.57 -9.54
N LEU A 102 -7.00 0.18 -8.45
CA LEU A 102 -5.55 0.20 -8.37
C LEU A 102 -5.01 -1.24 -8.33
N CYS A 103 -4.16 -1.57 -9.28
CA CYS A 103 -3.34 -2.77 -9.26
C CYS A 103 -2.01 -2.48 -8.55
N VAL A 104 -1.75 -3.20 -7.45
CA VAL A 104 -0.54 -3.03 -6.63
C VAL A 104 0.38 -4.24 -6.71
N SER A 105 1.68 -3.97 -6.64
CA SER A 105 2.75 -4.95 -6.49
C SER A 105 2.97 -5.33 -5.03
N THR A 106 3.43 -6.55 -4.79
CA THR A 106 3.72 -7.11 -3.46
C THR A 106 5.16 -7.56 -3.29
N GLN A 107 5.91 -7.72 -4.38
CA GLN A 107 7.31 -8.14 -4.37
C GLN A 107 8.10 -7.41 -5.46
N VAL A 108 9.42 -7.42 -5.33
CA VAL A 108 10.33 -7.11 -6.44
C VAL A 108 10.61 -8.43 -7.17
N GLY A 109 10.05 -8.55 -8.38
CA GLY A 109 10.03 -9.82 -9.09
C GLY A 109 8.97 -10.78 -8.55
N CYS A 110 9.02 -12.06 -8.92
CA CYS A 110 8.07 -13.07 -8.46
C CYS A 110 8.69 -14.48 -8.44
N PRO A 111 8.58 -15.23 -7.33
CA PRO A 111 9.17 -16.57 -7.21
C PRO A 111 8.32 -17.67 -7.88
N ALA A 112 7.10 -17.36 -8.36
CA ALA A 112 6.16 -18.35 -8.88
C ALA A 112 6.53 -18.93 -10.26
N GLN A 113 7.45 -18.29 -11.00
CA GLN A 113 8.00 -18.81 -12.27
C GLN A 113 6.95 -19.14 -13.37
N CYS A 114 5.79 -18.47 -13.37
CA CYS A 114 4.78 -18.63 -14.43
C CYS A 114 5.39 -18.29 -15.81
N LYS A 115 5.39 -19.24 -16.76
CA LYS A 115 6.12 -19.12 -18.05
C LYS A 115 5.67 -17.95 -18.92
N PHE A 116 4.41 -17.54 -18.81
CA PHE A 116 3.83 -16.42 -19.55
C PHE A 116 4.05 -15.07 -18.88
N CYS A 117 4.50 -15.04 -17.62
CA CYS A 117 4.61 -13.82 -16.83
C CYS A 117 5.98 -13.17 -17.05
N LEU A 118 5.99 -11.88 -17.44
CA LEU A 118 7.23 -11.13 -17.61
C LEU A 118 7.97 -10.95 -16.28
N THR A 119 7.26 -10.63 -15.19
CA THR A 119 7.81 -10.47 -13.83
C THR A 119 8.53 -11.73 -13.35
N ALA A 120 8.05 -12.92 -13.75
CA ALA A 120 8.67 -14.19 -13.38
C ALA A 120 10.03 -14.40 -14.07
N LYS A 121 10.24 -13.81 -15.26
CA LYS A 121 11.52 -13.87 -15.97
C LYS A 121 12.61 -13.04 -15.29
N ASP A 122 12.22 -11.96 -14.62
CA ASP A 122 13.14 -11.10 -13.87
C ASP A 122 13.59 -11.75 -12.54
N GLY A 123 13.08 -12.93 -12.21
CA GLY A 123 13.38 -13.66 -10.98
C GLY A 123 12.68 -13.06 -9.76
N PHE A 124 13.11 -13.48 -8.57
CA PHE A 124 12.65 -12.93 -7.31
C PHE A 124 13.82 -12.26 -6.59
N THR A 125 13.61 -11.04 -6.09
CA THR A 125 14.61 -10.32 -5.30
C THR A 125 14.22 -10.26 -3.83
N ARG A 126 13.06 -9.67 -3.51
CA ARG A 126 12.58 -9.55 -2.13
C ARG A 126 11.08 -9.24 -2.05
N ASN A 127 10.56 -9.43 -0.84
CA ASN A 127 9.24 -8.95 -0.46
C ASN A 127 9.21 -7.42 -0.29
N LEU A 128 8.07 -6.82 -0.63
CA LEU A 128 7.77 -5.44 -0.24
C LEU A 128 7.27 -5.39 1.20
N THR A 129 7.64 -4.33 1.90
CA THR A 129 7.07 -3.97 3.20
C THR A 129 5.65 -3.47 3.06
N ALA A 130 4.88 -3.45 4.17
CA ALA A 130 3.54 -2.87 4.16
C ALA A 130 3.56 -1.38 3.75
N ALA A 131 4.59 -0.63 4.16
CA ALA A 131 4.80 0.74 3.71
C ALA A 131 4.92 0.82 2.18
N GLU A 132 5.78 0.02 1.55
CA GLU A 132 5.98 0.03 0.09
C GLU A 132 4.70 -0.40 -0.68
N ILE A 133 3.86 -1.25 -0.09
CA ILE A 133 2.56 -1.63 -0.69
C ILE A 133 1.55 -0.49 -0.58
N VAL A 134 1.36 0.07 0.62
CA VAL A 134 0.40 1.14 0.88
C VAL A 134 0.78 2.42 0.15
N ASP A 135 2.08 2.71 0.05
CA ASP A 135 2.56 3.95 -0.56
C ASP A 135 2.30 4.01 -2.07
N GLN A 136 2.14 2.85 -2.75
CA GLN A 136 1.62 2.81 -4.11
C GLN A 136 0.23 3.47 -4.20
N TYR A 137 -0.68 3.15 -3.27
CA TYR A 137 -2.00 3.78 -3.21
C TYR A 137 -1.89 5.28 -2.94
N ILE A 138 -1.06 5.69 -1.98
CA ILE A 138 -0.94 7.09 -1.59
C ILE A 138 -0.42 7.94 -2.74
N HIS A 139 0.62 7.48 -3.45
CA HIS A 139 1.16 8.18 -4.61
C HIS A 139 0.15 8.28 -5.75
N VAL A 140 -0.50 7.16 -6.10
CA VAL A 140 -1.47 7.17 -7.20
C VAL A 140 -2.70 8.01 -6.86
N GLN A 141 -3.24 7.91 -5.65
CA GLN A 141 -4.40 8.69 -5.22
C GLN A 141 -4.12 10.20 -5.22
N ARG A 142 -2.89 10.62 -4.86
CA ARG A 142 -2.46 12.03 -4.98
C ARG A 142 -2.41 12.49 -6.43
N ASP A 143 -1.94 11.64 -7.34
CA ASP A 143 -1.79 11.97 -8.76
C ASP A 143 -3.13 12.07 -9.50
N VAL A 144 -4.05 11.14 -9.25
CA VAL A 144 -5.35 11.09 -9.94
C VAL A 144 -6.40 12.04 -9.34
N GLY A 145 -6.16 12.55 -8.13
CA GLY A 145 -7.05 13.49 -7.43
C GLY A 145 -8.28 12.85 -6.77
N GLU A 146 -9.00 13.65 -5.98
CA GLU A 146 -10.19 13.17 -5.23
C GLU A 146 -11.35 12.74 -6.11
N ASP A 147 -11.55 13.41 -7.25
CA ASP A 147 -12.65 13.12 -8.19
C ASP A 147 -12.53 11.72 -8.80
N ARG A 148 -11.30 11.18 -8.82
CA ARG A 148 -10.98 9.82 -9.28
C ARG A 148 -10.57 8.94 -8.12
N ARG A 149 -11.29 9.03 -7.00
CA ARG A 149 -11.04 8.23 -5.80
C ARG A 149 -10.93 6.74 -6.15
N ILE A 150 -9.81 6.15 -5.76
CA ILE A 150 -9.54 4.72 -5.83
C ILE A 150 -10.37 4.04 -4.76
N SER A 151 -11.33 3.23 -5.21
CA SER A 151 -12.25 2.50 -4.34
C SER A 151 -12.04 1.00 -4.38
N ASN A 152 -11.36 0.48 -5.41
CA ASN A 152 -11.01 -0.93 -5.56
C ASN A 152 -9.48 -1.11 -5.60
N VAL A 153 -8.96 -2.12 -4.89
CA VAL A 153 -7.54 -2.47 -4.90
C VAL A 153 -7.38 -3.95 -5.21
N VAL A 154 -6.55 -4.27 -6.20
CA VAL A 154 -6.24 -5.65 -6.61
C VAL A 154 -4.75 -5.92 -6.46
N PHE A 155 -4.41 -7.02 -5.80
CA PHE A 155 -3.03 -7.47 -5.61
C PHE A 155 -2.65 -8.37 -6.78
N MET A 156 -2.52 -7.76 -7.96
CA MET A 156 -2.27 -8.42 -9.25
C MET A 156 -1.09 -7.79 -10.00
N GLY A 157 -0.28 -6.98 -9.30
CA GLY A 157 0.95 -6.40 -9.85
C GLY A 157 2.10 -7.41 -9.82
N MET A 158 3.29 -6.94 -9.50
CA MET A 158 4.48 -7.79 -9.38
C MET A 158 4.45 -8.59 -8.07
N GLY A 159 4.67 -9.90 -8.16
CA GLY A 159 4.81 -10.81 -7.02
C GLY A 159 3.62 -11.75 -6.78
N GLU A 160 3.84 -12.74 -5.91
CA GLU A 160 2.82 -13.64 -5.36
C GLU A 160 2.44 -13.17 -3.94
N PRO A 161 1.26 -12.56 -3.75
CA PRO A 161 0.85 -11.98 -2.47
C PRO A 161 0.89 -12.95 -1.29
N LEU A 162 0.54 -14.23 -1.49
CA LEU A 162 0.50 -15.20 -0.39
C LEU A 162 1.89 -15.65 0.07
N LEU A 163 2.94 -15.40 -0.73
CA LEU A 163 4.34 -15.58 -0.32
C LEU A 163 4.92 -14.32 0.37
N ASN A 164 4.14 -13.23 0.43
CA ASN A 164 4.42 -12.04 1.23
C ASN A 164 3.28 -11.73 2.22
N PHE A 165 2.71 -12.79 2.81
CA PHE A 165 1.44 -12.73 3.54
C PHE A 165 1.41 -11.67 4.63
N ASP A 166 2.44 -11.58 5.49
CA ASP A 166 2.40 -10.69 6.65
C ASP A 166 2.39 -9.21 6.27
N ASN A 167 3.18 -8.81 5.27
CA ASN A 167 3.17 -7.44 4.76
C ASN A 167 1.87 -7.13 3.99
N VAL A 168 1.37 -8.08 3.20
CA VAL A 168 0.09 -7.95 2.49
C VAL A 168 -1.07 -7.80 3.48
N LYS A 169 -1.14 -8.65 4.50
CA LYS A 169 -2.14 -8.57 5.56
C LYS A 169 -2.10 -7.21 6.26
N LYS A 170 -0.91 -6.76 6.67
CA LYS A 170 -0.77 -5.45 7.31
C LYS A 170 -1.16 -4.30 6.38
N ALA A 171 -0.83 -4.37 5.09
CA ALA A 171 -1.28 -3.39 4.11
C ALA A 171 -2.81 -3.36 3.98
N VAL A 172 -3.47 -4.53 3.99
CA VAL A 172 -4.93 -4.65 4.00
C VAL A 172 -5.55 -4.05 5.28
N GLU A 173 -4.95 -4.30 6.45
CA GLU A 173 -5.38 -3.67 7.71
C GLU A 173 -5.35 -2.14 7.59
N ILE A 174 -4.26 -1.58 7.09
CA ILE A 174 -4.11 -0.13 6.87
C ILE A 174 -5.13 0.39 5.84
N MET A 175 -5.34 -0.35 4.75
CA MET A 175 -6.28 0.01 3.70
C MET A 175 -7.74 0.04 4.19
N THR A 176 -8.09 -0.80 5.16
CA THR A 176 -9.48 -1.01 5.59
C THR A 176 -9.82 -0.39 6.95
N ASP A 177 -8.83 0.06 7.72
CA ASP A 177 -9.06 0.75 9.00
C ASP A 177 -9.79 2.09 8.78
N ARG A 178 -10.84 2.33 9.59
CA ARG A 178 -11.70 3.51 9.53
C ARG A 178 -10.98 4.82 9.82
N ASN A 179 -9.92 4.77 10.63
CA ASN A 179 -9.08 5.93 10.94
C ASN A 179 -8.00 6.17 9.87
N MET A 180 -7.78 5.21 8.97
CA MET A 180 -6.78 5.26 7.90
C MET A 180 -7.44 5.44 6.54
N LEU A 181 -7.32 4.48 5.61
CA LEU A 181 -7.85 4.61 4.25
C LEU A 181 -9.35 4.34 4.15
N ASP A 182 -9.92 3.54 5.05
CA ASP A 182 -11.36 3.22 5.12
C ASP A 182 -11.92 2.69 3.79
N LEU A 183 -11.19 1.78 3.15
CA LEU A 183 -11.68 1.01 2.02
C LEU A 183 -12.54 -0.16 2.51
N SER A 184 -13.56 -0.50 1.74
CA SER A 184 -14.34 -1.71 2.01
C SER A 184 -13.50 -2.94 1.72
N THR A 185 -13.46 -3.90 2.65
CA THR A 185 -12.83 -5.21 2.44
C THR A 185 -13.35 -5.94 1.20
N ARG A 186 -14.62 -5.73 0.82
CA ARG A 186 -15.25 -6.29 -0.39
C ARG A 186 -14.70 -5.70 -1.70
N LYS A 187 -13.94 -4.61 -1.61
CA LYS A 187 -13.29 -3.94 -2.74
C LYS A 187 -11.79 -4.20 -2.80
N ILE A 188 -11.30 -5.09 -1.94
CA ILE A 188 -9.93 -5.61 -1.99
C ILE A 188 -9.97 -7.03 -2.53
N THR A 189 -9.13 -7.32 -3.51
CA THR A 189 -8.96 -8.67 -4.08
C THR A 189 -7.49 -9.08 -4.01
N ILE A 190 -7.23 -10.22 -3.37
CA ILE A 190 -5.91 -10.87 -3.37
C ILE A 190 -5.93 -11.98 -4.43
N SER A 191 -5.02 -11.91 -5.39
CA SER A 191 -4.81 -12.95 -6.39
C SER A 191 -3.68 -13.87 -5.96
N THR A 192 -3.76 -15.16 -6.29
CA THR A 192 -2.70 -16.13 -6.02
C THR A 192 -2.58 -17.16 -7.13
N VAL A 193 -1.37 -17.68 -7.37
CA VAL A 193 -1.10 -18.84 -8.23
C VAL A 193 -1.44 -20.19 -7.58
N GLY A 194 -2.06 -20.18 -6.40
CA GLY A 194 -2.53 -21.40 -5.74
C GLY A 194 -1.64 -21.87 -4.58
N ILE A 195 -1.11 -20.95 -3.77
CA ILE A 195 -0.36 -21.31 -2.56
C ILE A 195 -1.33 -21.83 -1.50
N VAL A 196 -1.62 -23.14 -1.53
CA VAL A 196 -2.67 -23.77 -0.69
C VAL A 196 -2.55 -23.43 0.80
N PRO A 197 -1.38 -23.56 1.47
CA PRO A 197 -1.26 -23.16 2.87
C PRO A 197 -1.54 -21.67 3.11
N GLY A 198 -1.20 -20.82 2.13
CA GLY A 198 -1.49 -19.38 2.17
C GLY A 198 -2.98 -19.09 2.03
N ILE A 199 -3.70 -19.86 1.21
CA ILE A 199 -5.16 -19.75 1.06
C ILE A 199 -5.84 -20.13 2.37
N ASP A 200 -5.43 -21.22 3.01
CA ASP A 200 -5.94 -21.64 4.33
C ASP A 200 -5.71 -20.58 5.40
N ARG A 201 -4.52 -19.97 5.39
CA ARG A 201 -4.18 -18.87 6.29
C ARG A 201 -5.03 -17.63 6.01
N MET A 202 -5.23 -17.26 4.75
CA MET A 202 -6.09 -16.15 4.33
C MET A 202 -7.54 -16.36 4.78
N ALA A 203 -8.06 -17.58 4.66
CA ALA A 203 -9.41 -17.93 5.10
C ALA A 203 -9.63 -17.76 6.61
N LYS A 204 -8.56 -17.81 7.42
CA LYS A 204 -8.62 -17.60 8.87
C LYS A 204 -8.39 -16.13 9.26
N GLU A 205 -7.41 -15.47 8.63
CA GLU A 205 -6.92 -14.16 9.06
C GLU A 205 -7.45 -12.97 8.23
N MET A 206 -7.94 -13.20 7.01
CA MET A 206 -8.42 -12.17 6.07
C MET A 206 -9.74 -12.55 5.37
N ASN A 207 -10.62 -13.27 6.06
CA ASN A 207 -11.83 -13.89 5.51
C ASN A 207 -12.91 -12.96 4.89
N LYS A 208 -12.70 -11.64 4.94
CA LYS A 208 -13.60 -10.63 4.35
C LYS A 208 -13.07 -10.06 3.02
N VAL A 209 -11.83 -10.37 2.66
CA VAL A 209 -11.19 -9.95 1.41
C VAL A 209 -11.51 -10.95 0.30
N LYS A 210 -11.67 -10.49 -0.94
CA LYS A 210 -11.92 -11.38 -2.08
C LYS A 210 -10.65 -12.16 -2.43
N LEU A 211 -10.81 -13.43 -2.75
CA LEU A 211 -9.77 -14.28 -3.32
C LEU A 211 -10.00 -14.43 -4.82
N ALA A 212 -8.95 -14.27 -5.61
CA ALA A 212 -8.88 -14.69 -7.00
C ALA A 212 -7.79 -15.76 -7.14
N VAL A 213 -8.04 -16.80 -7.94
CA VAL A 213 -7.07 -17.87 -8.19
C VAL A 213 -6.69 -17.86 -9.66
N SER A 214 -5.39 -17.67 -9.93
CA SER A 214 -4.81 -17.78 -11.26
C SER A 214 -4.59 -19.26 -11.59
N LEU A 215 -5.45 -19.83 -12.43
CA LEU A 215 -5.46 -21.27 -12.74
C LEU A 215 -4.47 -21.70 -13.84
N HIS A 216 -3.89 -20.76 -14.56
CA HIS A 216 -3.06 -21.00 -15.76
C HIS A 216 -1.57 -20.94 -15.47
#